data_AF-A0A9Q4DRN9-F1
#
_entry.id   AF-A0A9Q4DRN9-F1
#
_cell.length_a   1.000
_cell.length_b   1.000
_cell.length_c   1.000
_cell.angle_alpha   90.00
_cell.angle_beta   90.00
_cell.angle_gamma   90.00
#
_symmetry.space_group_name_H-M   'P 1'
#
loop_
_entity.id
_entity.type
_entity.pdbx_description
1 polymer ?
#
loop_
_entity_poly.entity_id
_entity_poly.type
_entity_poly.pdbx_seq_one_letter_code
_entity_poly.pdbx_strand_id
1 'polypeptide(L)'
;MNVQEQQTIRKLLSRIERQTKSKNADNISRTNAYKAFYDRHPEIKWSLLASFVSRNAGWSMTDLKGSLFQLGLRERQQKWFFLAYERANWLIFSDAYPQLLLYHWSKKIGKPLFHHLHVFGVSHFMTEEWARFWHERNTERLMYALM
;
A
#
# COMPACT_ATOMS: atom_id res chain seq x y z
N MET A 1 -12.03 10.81 -24.71
CA MET A 1 -12.69 10.25 -23.51
C MET A 1 -13.98 11.04 -23.30
N ASN A 2 -15.15 10.39 -23.26
CA ASN A 2 -16.44 11.09 -23.09
C ASN A 2 -16.55 11.64 -21.64
N VAL A 3 -17.26 12.76 -21.44
CA VAL A 3 -17.59 13.37 -20.14
C VAL A 3 -18.09 12.34 -19.11
N GLN A 4 -18.92 11.39 -19.54
CA GLN A 4 -19.45 10.32 -18.67
C GLN A 4 -18.34 9.38 -18.16
N GLU A 5 -17.36 9.06 -19.00
CA GLU A 5 -16.21 8.20 -18.67
C GLU A 5 -15.28 8.93 -17.68
N GLN A 6 -15.02 10.22 -17.92
CA GLN A 6 -14.27 11.07 -17.00
C GLN A 6 -14.92 11.15 -15.62
N GLN A 7 -16.23 11.33 -15.55
CA GLN A 7 -16.95 11.41 -14.28
C GLN A 7 -16.93 10.07 -13.51
N THR A 8 -17.00 8.95 -14.24
CA THR A 8 -16.90 7.60 -13.67
C THR A 8 -15.50 7.37 -13.08
N ILE A 9 -14.45 7.74 -13.81
CA ILE A 9 -13.06 7.67 -13.34
C ILE A 9 -12.88 8.54 -12.08
N ARG A 10 -13.39 9.78 -12.07
CA ARG A 10 -13.28 10.65 -10.87
C ARG A 10 -13.94 10.01 -9.64
N LYS A 11 -15.12 9.41 -9.79
CA LYS A 11 -15.79 8.66 -8.70
C LYS A 11 -14.96 7.47 -8.23
N LEU A 12 -14.32 6.76 -9.17
CA LEU A 12 -13.43 5.65 -8.86
C LEU A 12 -12.19 6.12 -8.07
N LEU A 13 -11.49 7.16 -8.52
CA LEU A 13 -10.31 7.68 -7.83
C LEU A 13 -10.64 8.14 -6.41
N SER A 14 -11.77 8.84 -6.25
CA SER A 14 -12.27 9.26 -4.93
C SER A 14 -12.62 8.06 -4.03
N ARG A 15 -13.13 6.97 -4.60
CA ARG A 15 -13.39 5.72 -3.87
C ARG A 15 -12.08 5.06 -3.42
N ILE A 16 -11.07 5.01 -4.29
CA ILE A 16 -9.74 4.48 -3.98
C ILE A 16 -9.14 5.26 -2.81
N GLU A 17 -9.17 6.60 -2.88
CA GLU A 17 -8.64 7.46 -1.82
C GLU A 17 -9.31 7.21 -0.47
N ARG A 18 -10.65 7.16 -0.43
CA ARG A 18 -11.40 6.86 0.81
C ARG A 18 -11.06 5.47 1.35
N GLN A 19 -10.96 4.47 0.47
CA GLN A 19 -10.63 3.12 0.87
C GLN A 19 -9.21 3.02 1.42
N THR A 20 -8.24 3.70 0.81
CA THR A 20 -6.87 3.80 1.31
C THR A 20 -6.84 4.43 2.69
N LYS A 21 -7.49 5.58 2.89
CA LYS A 21 -7.58 6.24 4.20
C LYS A 21 -8.20 5.34 5.27
N SER A 22 -9.31 4.68 4.95
CA SER A 22 -9.99 3.76 5.87
C SER A 22 -9.14 2.55 6.24
N LYS A 23 -8.39 1.96 5.29
CA LYS A 23 -7.53 0.80 5.56
C LYS A 23 -6.18 1.16 6.18
N ASN A 24 -5.82 2.45 6.20
CA ASN A 24 -4.63 2.98 6.85
C ASN A 24 -4.87 3.41 8.31
N ALA A 25 -6.02 3.05 8.90
CA ALA A 25 -6.39 3.47 10.25
C ALA A 25 -5.45 2.93 11.34
N ASP A 26 -4.97 1.70 11.18
CA ASP A 26 -4.11 1.00 12.13
C ASP A 26 -3.28 -0.11 11.44
N ASN A 27 -2.32 -0.68 12.16
CA ASN A 27 -1.40 -1.69 11.63
C ASN A 27 -2.09 -3.01 11.22
N ILE A 28 -3.12 -3.43 11.96
CA ILE A 28 -3.87 -4.66 11.68
C ILE A 28 -4.67 -4.48 10.39
N SER A 29 -5.35 -3.34 10.25
CA SER A 29 -6.10 -2.95 9.06
C SER A 29 -5.23 -2.94 7.81
N ARG A 30 -4.00 -2.38 7.90
CA ARG A 30 -3.03 -2.37 6.80
C ARG A 30 -2.58 -3.78 6.41
N THR A 31 -2.16 -4.57 7.40
CA THR A 31 -1.73 -5.96 7.22
C THR A 31 -2.80 -6.78 6.51
N ASN A 32 -4.04 -6.69 6.99
CA ASN A 32 -5.16 -7.43 6.43
C ASN A 32 -5.54 -6.92 5.03
N ALA A 33 -5.41 -5.63 4.75
CA ALA A 33 -5.70 -5.06 3.44
C ALA A 33 -4.74 -5.59 2.37
N TYR A 34 -3.44 -5.65 2.68
CA TYR A 34 -2.44 -6.24 1.80
C TYR A 34 -2.68 -7.73 1.56
N LYS A 35 -2.89 -8.50 2.62
CA LYS A 35 -3.16 -9.94 2.52
C LYS A 35 -4.43 -10.22 1.71
N ALA A 36 -5.52 -9.53 2.00
CA ALA A 36 -6.78 -9.66 1.26
C ALA A 36 -6.67 -9.19 -0.19
N PHE A 37 -5.71 -8.33 -0.52
CA PHE A 37 -5.40 -7.99 -1.90
C PHE A 37 -4.69 -9.15 -2.60
N TYR A 38 -3.63 -9.68 -1.99
CA TYR A 38 -2.88 -10.82 -2.52
C TYR A 38 -3.79 -12.02 -2.80
N ASP A 39 -4.69 -12.35 -1.87
CA ASP A 39 -5.65 -13.45 -2.02
C ASP A 39 -6.54 -13.31 -3.27
N ARG A 40 -6.72 -12.07 -3.77
CA ARG A 40 -7.48 -11.77 -5.00
C ARG A 40 -6.60 -11.61 -6.25
N HIS A 41 -5.32 -11.25 -6.09
CA HIS A 41 -4.35 -11.03 -7.17
C HIS A 41 -2.99 -11.64 -6.80
N PRO A 42 -2.88 -12.98 -6.80
CA PRO A 42 -1.66 -13.67 -6.36
C PRO A 42 -0.45 -13.38 -7.26
N GLU A 43 -0.66 -12.86 -8.47
CA GLU A 43 0.42 -12.39 -9.35
C GLU A 43 1.17 -11.16 -8.78
N ILE A 44 0.54 -10.39 -7.90
CA ILE A 44 1.15 -9.22 -7.25
C ILE A 44 1.80 -9.66 -5.94
N LYS A 45 2.86 -10.45 -6.06
CA LYS A 45 3.56 -11.10 -4.92
C LYS A 45 4.01 -10.12 -3.84
N TRP A 46 4.45 -8.92 -4.23
CA TRP A 46 4.90 -7.92 -3.28
C TRP A 46 3.80 -7.47 -2.32
N SER A 47 2.52 -7.59 -2.68
CA SER A 47 1.43 -7.28 -1.75
C SER A 47 1.41 -8.24 -0.55
N LEU A 48 1.77 -9.52 -0.73
CA LEU A 48 1.94 -10.44 0.39
C LEU A 48 3.15 -10.05 1.24
N LEU A 49 4.27 -9.70 0.61
CA LEU A 49 5.47 -9.23 1.31
C LEU A 49 5.16 -7.99 2.15
N ALA A 50 4.43 -7.02 1.59
CA ALA A 50 3.99 -5.82 2.31
C ALA A 50 3.10 -6.16 3.51
N SER A 51 2.28 -7.23 3.43
CA SER A 51 1.52 -7.72 4.58
C SER A 51 2.44 -8.24 5.70
N PHE A 52 3.51 -8.96 5.36
CA PHE A 52 4.47 -9.48 6.33
C PHE A 52 5.31 -8.36 6.94
N VAL A 53 5.76 -7.40 6.14
CA VAL A 53 6.50 -6.22 6.64
C VAL A 53 5.63 -5.39 7.60
N SER A 54 4.35 -5.13 7.22
CA SER A 54 3.41 -4.42 8.10
C SER A 54 3.20 -5.18 9.41
N ARG A 55 3.02 -6.50 9.35
CA ARG A 55 2.84 -7.34 10.54
C ARG A 55 4.06 -7.30 11.46
N ASN A 56 5.27 -7.43 10.90
CA ASN A 56 6.51 -7.40 11.66
C ASN A 56 6.69 -6.05 12.37
N ALA A 57 6.36 -4.93 11.70
CA ALA A 57 6.35 -3.64 12.36
C ALA A 57 5.35 -3.57 13.51
N GLY A 58 4.17 -4.20 13.38
CA GLY A 58 3.19 -4.31 14.46
C GLY A 58 3.70 -5.11 15.67
N TRP A 59 4.49 -6.17 15.42
CA TRP A 59 5.20 -6.89 16.49
C TRP A 59 6.25 -6.00 17.13
N SER A 60 7.10 -5.32 16.36
CA SER A 60 8.09 -4.38 16.90
C SER A 60 7.45 -3.27 17.75
N MET A 61 6.28 -2.76 17.38
CA MET A 61 5.51 -1.81 18.18
C MET A 61 5.05 -2.40 19.52
N THR A 62 4.66 -3.68 19.53
CA THR A 62 4.19 -4.39 20.72
C THR A 62 5.36 -4.75 21.64
N ASP A 63 6.48 -5.17 21.07
CA ASP A 63 7.70 -5.56 21.79
C ASP A 63 8.29 -4.41 22.60
N LEU A 64 8.06 -3.15 22.21
CA LEU A 64 8.43 -1.97 23.01
C LEU A 64 7.82 -1.99 24.42
N LYS A 65 6.72 -2.73 24.62
CA LYS A 65 6.08 -2.94 25.93
C LYS A 65 6.60 -4.18 26.65
N GLY A 66 7.44 -4.99 26.02
CA GLY A 66 8.07 -6.17 26.61
C GLY A 66 9.11 -5.83 27.67
N SER A 67 9.31 -6.75 28.61
CA SER A 67 10.19 -6.60 29.78
C SER A 67 11.62 -6.20 29.42
N LEU A 68 12.16 -6.74 28.32
CA LEU A 68 13.52 -6.42 27.85
C LEU A 68 13.68 -4.94 27.48
N PHE A 69 12.72 -4.37 26.74
CA PHE A 69 12.78 -2.97 26.33
C PHE A 69 12.42 -2.02 27.46
N GLN A 70 11.58 -2.43 28.41
CA GLN A 70 11.29 -1.65 29.61
C GLN A 70 12.53 -1.42 30.49
N LEU A 71 13.48 -2.37 30.50
CA LEU A 71 14.75 -2.25 31.24
C LEU A 71 15.72 -1.26 30.58
N GLY A 72 15.72 -1.18 29.24
CA GLY A 72 16.67 -0.38 28.47
C GLY A 72 16.16 0.97 27.99
N LEU A 73 14.84 1.19 27.94
CA LEU A 73 14.22 2.40 27.39
C LEU A 73 13.28 3.07 28.38
N ARG A 74 13.43 4.38 28.53
CA ARG A 74 12.45 5.22 29.23
C ARG A 74 11.13 5.21 28.46
N GLU A 75 10.01 5.38 29.16
CA GLU A 75 8.67 5.40 28.55
C GLU A 75 8.56 6.40 27.38
N ARG A 76 9.19 7.57 27.51
CA ARG A 76 9.23 8.59 26.44
C ARG A 76 9.89 8.04 25.18
N GLN A 77 10.99 7.29 25.30
CA GLN A 77 11.69 6.70 24.15
C GLN A 77 10.84 5.61 23.49
N GLN A 78 10.21 4.74 24.28
CA GLN A 78 9.27 3.74 23.75
C GLN A 78 8.15 4.39 22.95
N LYS A 79 7.57 5.50 23.45
CA LYS A 79 6.55 6.26 22.72
C LYS A 79 7.09 6.82 21.41
N TRP A 80 8.30 7.36 21.39
CA TRP A 80 8.93 7.85 20.15
C TRP A 80 9.14 6.73 19.13
N PHE A 81 9.66 5.58 19.55
CA PHE A 81 9.83 4.44 18.66
C PHE A 81 8.50 3.93 18.11
N PHE A 82 7.48 3.81 18.97
CA PHE A 82 6.13 3.45 18.54
C PHE A 82 5.61 4.40 17.46
N LEU A 83 5.70 5.71 17.70
CA LEU A 83 5.26 6.74 16.73
C LEU A 83 6.07 6.68 15.44
N ALA A 84 7.38 6.43 15.51
CA ALA A 84 8.22 6.30 14.34
C ALA A 84 7.81 5.09 13.49
N TYR A 85 7.62 3.92 14.11
CA TYR A 85 7.13 2.72 13.41
C TYR A 85 5.74 2.96 12.80
N GLU A 86 4.81 3.51 13.57
CA GLU A 86 3.43 3.74 13.11
C GLU A 86 3.42 4.73 11.94
N ARG A 87 4.17 5.83 12.05
CA ARG A 87 4.24 6.85 11.00
C ARG A 87 4.88 6.31 9.73
N ALA A 88 5.96 5.55 9.84
CA ALA A 88 6.62 4.94 8.68
C ALA A 88 5.68 3.95 7.96
N ASN A 89 5.00 3.07 8.71
CA ASN A 89 4.05 2.11 8.15
C ASN A 89 2.85 2.81 7.51
N TRP A 90 2.36 3.88 8.14
CA TRP A 90 1.29 4.71 7.60
C TRP A 90 1.68 5.35 6.27
N LEU A 91 2.90 5.90 6.17
CA LEU A 91 3.41 6.53 4.95
C LEU A 91 3.57 5.52 3.80
N ILE A 92 4.21 4.38 4.07
CA ILE A 92 4.40 3.31 3.09
C ILE A 92 3.04 2.83 2.56
N PHE A 93 2.07 2.59 3.46
CA PHE A 93 0.74 2.16 3.05
C PHE A 93 -0.02 3.21 2.24
N SER A 94 0.13 4.49 2.61
CA SER A 94 -0.51 5.60 1.90
C SER A 94 -0.04 5.70 0.45
N ASP A 95 1.21 5.35 0.16
CA ASP A 95 1.76 5.35 -1.20
C ASP A 95 1.44 4.05 -1.96
N ALA A 96 1.68 2.88 -1.35
CA ALA A 96 1.63 1.61 -2.07
C ALA A 96 0.21 1.06 -2.28
N TYR A 97 -0.68 1.18 -1.29
CA TYR A 97 -2.02 0.59 -1.37
C TYR A 97 -2.94 1.18 -2.47
N PRO A 98 -2.96 2.49 -2.76
CA PRO A 98 -3.76 3.00 -3.89
C PRO A 98 -3.27 2.46 -5.24
N GLN A 99 -1.98 2.13 -5.39
CA GLN A 99 -1.46 1.48 -6.60
C GLN A 99 -2.11 0.11 -6.82
N LEU A 100 -2.19 -0.70 -5.76
CA LEU A 100 -2.88 -2.00 -5.77
C LEU A 100 -4.35 -1.85 -6.15
N LEU A 101 -5.06 -0.91 -5.53
CA LEU A 101 -6.47 -0.67 -5.84
C LEU A 101 -6.67 -0.25 -7.30
N LEU A 102 -5.82 0.63 -7.83
CA LEU A 102 -5.92 1.06 -9.21
C LEU A 102 -5.64 -0.09 -10.19
N TYR A 103 -4.69 -0.98 -9.87
CA TYR A 103 -4.48 -2.21 -10.63
C TYR A 103 -5.72 -3.12 -10.63
N HIS A 104 -6.33 -3.33 -9.47
CA HIS A 104 -7.56 -4.14 -9.37
C HIS A 104 -8.67 -3.61 -10.28
N TRP A 105 -8.87 -2.29 -10.27
CA TRP A 105 -9.90 -1.67 -11.11
C TRP A 105 -9.50 -1.64 -12.59
N SER A 106 -8.23 -1.45 -12.91
CA SER A 106 -7.71 -1.57 -14.27
C SER A 106 -8.01 -2.96 -14.84
N LYS A 107 -7.77 -4.04 -14.06
CA LYS A 107 -8.16 -5.40 -14.42
C LYS A 107 -9.66 -5.55 -14.63
N LYS A 108 -10.49 -5.04 -13.71
CA LYS A 108 -11.94 -5.14 -13.83
C LYS A 108 -12.51 -4.41 -15.06
N ILE A 109 -11.92 -3.29 -15.44
CA ILE A 109 -12.34 -2.47 -16.59
C ILE A 109 -11.71 -2.97 -17.90
N GLY A 110 -10.61 -3.74 -17.81
CA GLY A 110 -9.85 -4.21 -18.97
C GLY A 110 -8.99 -3.13 -19.63
N LYS A 111 -8.71 -2.02 -18.92
CA LYS A 111 -7.91 -0.90 -19.43
C LYS A 111 -6.88 -0.44 -18.40
N PRO A 112 -5.64 -0.09 -18.80
CA PRO A 112 -4.64 0.44 -17.89
C PRO A 112 -5.00 1.87 -17.45
N LEU A 113 -5.19 2.07 -16.15
CA LEU A 113 -5.52 3.38 -15.56
C LEU A 113 -4.32 4.07 -14.89
N PHE A 114 -3.10 3.53 -15.03
CA PHE A 114 -1.92 3.90 -14.24
C PHE A 114 -1.50 5.35 -14.39
N HIS A 115 -1.82 6.01 -15.51
CA HIS A 115 -1.61 7.44 -15.67
C HIS A 115 -2.35 8.29 -14.62
N HIS A 116 -3.33 7.76 -13.88
CA HIS A 116 -3.98 8.43 -12.75
C HIS A 116 -3.27 8.26 -11.40
N LEU A 117 -2.17 7.50 -11.32
CA LEU A 117 -1.43 7.28 -10.08
C LEU A 117 -0.88 8.58 -9.46
N HIS A 118 -0.57 9.58 -10.29
CA HIS A 118 -0.13 10.90 -9.82
C HIS A 118 -1.12 11.57 -8.87
N VAL A 119 -2.42 11.27 -8.98
CA VAL A 119 -3.47 11.81 -8.09
C VAL A 119 -3.27 11.33 -6.65
N PHE A 120 -2.57 10.20 -6.46
CA PHE A 120 -2.25 9.63 -5.15
C PHE A 120 -0.82 9.99 -4.69
N GLY A 121 -0.10 10.84 -5.42
CA GLY A 121 1.28 11.21 -5.09
C GLY A 121 2.34 10.17 -5.50
N VAL A 122 1.92 9.13 -6.21
CA VAL A 122 2.83 8.07 -6.69
C VAL A 122 3.69 8.60 -7.83
N SER A 123 4.96 8.20 -7.83
CA SER A 123 5.96 8.70 -8.78
C SER A 123 5.64 8.34 -10.24
N HIS A 124 6.16 9.17 -11.17
CA HIS A 124 6.07 8.88 -12.59
C HIS A 124 6.78 7.56 -12.95
N PHE A 125 7.92 7.27 -12.30
CA PHE A 125 8.63 5.99 -12.45
C PHE A 125 7.70 4.79 -12.19
N MET A 126 6.97 4.79 -11.07
CA MET A 126 6.04 3.70 -10.77
C MET A 126 4.87 3.62 -11.76
N THR A 127 4.43 4.76 -12.30
CA THR A 127 3.40 4.79 -13.35
C THR A 127 3.85 4.02 -14.59
N GLU A 128 5.09 4.24 -15.03
CA GLU A 128 5.68 3.55 -16.18
C GLU A 128 5.89 2.05 -15.91
N GLU A 129 6.34 1.68 -14.70
CA GLU A 129 6.55 0.28 -14.35
C GLU A 129 5.23 -0.49 -14.26
N TRP A 130 4.14 0.12 -13.78
CA TRP A 130 2.80 -0.48 -13.85
C TRP A 130 2.28 -0.61 -15.28
N ALA A 131 2.48 0.40 -16.12
CA ALA A 131 2.12 0.34 -17.54
C ALA A 131 2.88 -0.76 -18.26
N ARG A 132 4.18 -0.90 -18.00
CA ARG A 132 5.01 -1.98 -18.54
C ARG A 132 4.54 -3.35 -18.06
N PHE A 133 4.32 -3.50 -16.75
CA PHE A 133 3.80 -4.75 -16.18
C PHE A 133 2.45 -5.16 -16.79
N TRP A 134 1.60 -4.21 -17.14
CA TRP A 134 0.32 -4.48 -17.79
C TRP A 134 0.47 -5.22 -19.13
N HIS A 135 1.54 -4.93 -19.88
CA HIS A 135 1.81 -5.55 -21.17
C HIS A 135 2.71 -6.79 -21.04
N GLU A 136 3.81 -6.69 -20.29
CA GLU A 136 4.84 -7.72 -20.21
C GLU A 136 4.54 -8.83 -19.19
N ARG A 137 3.69 -8.55 -18.20
CA ARG A 137 3.38 -9.47 -17.07
C ARG A 137 4.59 -9.95 -16.28
N ASN A 138 5.71 -9.24 -16.36
CA ASN A 138 6.94 -9.54 -15.63
C ASN A 138 6.79 -9.17 -14.13
N THR A 139 6.37 -10.15 -13.33
CA THR A 139 6.15 -9.97 -11.88
C THR A 139 7.43 -9.64 -11.10
N GLU A 140 8.59 -10.12 -11.55
CA GLU A 140 9.87 -9.86 -10.89
C GLU A 140 10.30 -8.41 -11.06
N ARG A 141 10.19 -7.89 -12.29
CA ARG A 141 10.49 -6.49 -12.57
C ARG A 141 9.64 -5.53 -11.74
N LEU A 142 8.32 -5.77 -11.70
CA LEU A 142 7.44 -4.92 -10.90
C LEU A 142 7.80 -4.96 -9.41
N MET A 143 8.23 -6.13 -8.91
CA MET A 143 8.68 -6.28 -7.53
C MET A 143 10.00 -5.53 -7.28
N TYR A 144 10.96 -5.57 -8.21
CA TYR A 144 12.23 -4.82 -8.09
C TYR A 144 12.04 -3.31 -8.15
N ALA A 145 11.08 -2.83 -8.96
CA ALA A 145 10.77 -1.39 -9.04
C ALA A 145 10.25 -0.79 -7.72
N LEU A 146 9.76 -1.62 -6.80
CA LEU A 146 9.21 -1.21 -5.52
C LEU A 146 10.23 -1.26 -4.37
N MET A 147 11.46 -1.70 -4.64
CA MET A 147 12.56 -1.84 -3.67
C MET A 147 13.64 -0.77 -3.85
#